data_AF-A0A1S1C9Z2-F1
#
_entry.id   AF-A0A1S1C9Z2-F1
#
_cell.length_a   1.000
_cell.length_b   1.000
_cell.length_c   1.000
_cell.angle_alpha   90.00
_cell.angle_beta   90.00
_cell.angle_gamma   90.00
#
_symmetry.space_group_name_H-M   'P 1'
#
loop_
_entity.id
_entity.type
_entity.pdbx_description
1 polymer ?
#
loop_
_entity_poly.entity_id
_entity_poly.type
_entity_poly.pdbx_seq_one_letter_code
_entity_poly.pdbx_strand_id
1 'polypeptide(L)'
;MSQSPYNSSQPIVGIVMGSDSDWSVMEAAAEVLDEFGIPYEADVVSAHRMPEDMIEYGKKAHSRGIRVIIAGAGGAAHLPGMLASVTALPVIGVPVRLKNLEGMDSLLSIVQMPAGVPVATVSINGARNAGLLALRILGSGTDAFAQQVHADLRQFSQDLRQSAMDKGAALRARVAEAKAKAAAEHEAEESTSSTRPAPAPEASSEPQAYVP
;
A
#
# COMPACT_ATOMS: atom_id res chain seq x y z
N MET A 1 5.58 33.02 -12.06
CA MET A 1 5.40 31.56 -12.10
C MET A 1 6.62 30.97 -11.43
N SER A 2 6.51 30.53 -10.18
CA SER A 2 7.63 29.91 -9.47
C SER A 2 8.01 28.65 -10.25
N GLN A 3 9.23 28.57 -10.77
CA GLN A 3 9.73 27.32 -11.30
C GLN A 3 9.62 26.29 -10.18
N SER A 4 9.05 25.13 -10.49
CA SER A 4 9.04 24.03 -9.54
C SER A 4 10.49 23.76 -9.10
N PRO A 5 10.79 23.65 -7.78
CA PRO A 5 12.13 23.28 -7.32
C PRO A 5 12.56 21.90 -7.86
N TYR A 6 11.63 21.16 -8.47
CA TYR A 6 11.83 19.86 -9.09
C TYR A 6 12.37 19.91 -10.54
N ASN A 7 12.64 21.08 -11.11
CA ASN A 7 13.10 21.25 -12.50
C ASN A 7 14.53 20.74 -12.81
N SER A 8 15.08 19.84 -11.99
CA SER A 8 16.35 19.17 -12.27
C SER A 8 16.07 17.79 -12.88
N SER A 9 16.67 17.49 -14.04
CA SER A 9 16.67 16.14 -14.59
C SER A 9 17.58 15.18 -13.82
N GLN A 10 18.31 15.67 -12.82
CA GLN A 10 19.20 14.87 -11.99
C GLN A 10 18.40 14.07 -10.95
N PRO A 11 18.53 12.73 -10.92
CA PRO A 11 17.84 11.89 -9.94
C PRO A 11 18.14 12.29 -8.49
N ILE A 12 17.10 12.37 -7.67
CA ILE A 12 17.17 12.63 -6.22
C ILE A 12 16.94 11.32 -5.44
N VAL A 13 16.13 10.41 -5.98
CA VAL A 13 15.87 9.10 -5.39
C VAL A 13 16.37 8.01 -6.33
N GLY A 14 17.07 7.02 -5.79
CA GLY A 14 17.47 5.82 -6.53
C GLY A 14 16.54 4.66 -6.20
N ILE A 15 15.85 4.10 -7.19
CA ILE A 15 15.03 2.88 -7.05
C ILE A 15 15.81 1.73 -7.66
N VAL A 16 16.20 0.76 -6.85
CA VAL A 16 16.98 -0.39 -7.32
C VAL A 16 16.35 -1.70 -6.89
N MET A 17 16.50 -2.72 -7.73
CA MET A 17 15.95 -4.05 -7.47
C MET A 17 16.85 -5.17 -7.93
N GLY A 18 16.72 -6.33 -7.29
CA GLY A 18 17.57 -7.48 -7.57
C GLY A 18 17.29 -8.11 -8.93
N SER A 19 16.06 -8.03 -9.42
CA SER A 19 15.63 -8.52 -10.75
C SER A 19 14.61 -7.58 -11.38
N ASP A 20 14.59 -7.54 -12.71
CA ASP A 20 13.52 -6.92 -13.51
C ASP A 20 12.09 -7.35 -13.11
N SER A 21 11.89 -8.63 -12.75
CA SER A 21 10.58 -9.13 -12.28
C SER A 21 10.06 -8.44 -11.01
N ASP A 22 10.94 -7.86 -10.20
CA ASP A 22 10.55 -7.07 -9.02
C ASP A 22 9.91 -5.73 -9.41
N TRP A 23 10.08 -5.26 -10.66
CA TRP A 23 9.53 -3.99 -11.15
C TRP A 23 8.00 -3.89 -10.97
N SER A 24 7.28 -4.99 -11.20
CA SER A 24 5.82 -5.07 -11.00
C SER A 24 5.36 -4.70 -9.58
N VAL A 25 6.26 -4.76 -8.59
CA VAL A 25 6.02 -4.26 -7.23
C VAL A 25 6.64 -2.88 -7.06
N MET A 26 7.88 -2.71 -7.52
CA MET A 26 8.67 -1.49 -7.27
C MET A 26 8.18 -0.26 -8.03
N GLU A 27 7.45 -0.42 -9.14
CA GLU A 27 6.89 0.68 -9.93
C GLU A 27 5.95 1.57 -9.11
N ALA A 28 5.27 1.03 -8.10
CA ALA A 28 4.43 1.82 -7.21
C ALA A 28 5.23 2.84 -6.37
N ALA A 29 6.54 2.66 -6.18
CA ALA A 29 7.40 3.69 -5.61
C ALA A 29 7.65 4.82 -6.61
N ALA A 30 7.92 4.49 -7.88
CA ALA A 30 8.10 5.44 -8.97
C ALA A 30 6.84 6.28 -9.20
N GLU A 31 5.66 5.64 -9.25
CA GLU A 31 4.36 6.33 -9.39
C GLU A 31 4.16 7.41 -8.31
N VAL A 32 4.53 7.13 -7.06
CA VAL A 32 4.46 8.13 -5.98
C VAL A 32 5.46 9.26 -6.18
N LEU A 33 6.66 8.98 -6.69
CA LEU A 33 7.61 10.05 -6.96
C LEU A 33 7.14 10.92 -8.13
N ASP A 34 6.55 10.32 -9.16
CA ASP A 34 5.92 11.03 -10.28
C ASP A 34 4.73 11.90 -9.82
N GLU A 35 3.86 11.38 -8.94
CA GLU A 35 2.74 12.13 -8.34
C GLU A 35 3.21 13.45 -7.69
N PHE A 36 4.41 13.45 -7.10
CA PHE A 36 5.01 14.61 -6.41
C PHE A 36 6.06 15.33 -7.26
N GLY A 37 6.30 14.86 -8.49
CA GLY A 37 7.31 15.40 -9.39
C GLY A 37 8.76 15.24 -8.92
N ILE A 38 9.07 14.25 -8.07
CA ILE A 38 10.44 14.02 -7.59
C ILE A 38 11.25 13.24 -8.63
N PRO A 39 12.38 13.78 -9.13
CA PRO A 39 13.23 13.06 -10.06
C PRO A 39 13.82 11.80 -9.44
N TYR A 40 13.77 10.69 -10.16
CA TYR A 40 14.34 9.41 -9.74
C TYR A 40 15.02 8.68 -10.89
N GLU A 41 15.82 7.69 -10.52
CA GLU A 41 16.33 6.66 -11.43
C GLU A 41 15.81 5.29 -11.01
N ALA A 42 15.65 4.38 -11.96
CA ALA A 42 15.25 3.00 -11.71
C ALA A 42 16.20 2.04 -12.44
N ASP A 43 16.77 1.06 -11.75
CA ASP A 43 17.70 0.10 -12.36
C ASP A 43 17.71 -1.26 -11.65
N VAL A 44 18.22 -2.28 -12.34
CA VAL A 44 18.48 -3.61 -11.79
C VAL A 44 19.90 -3.64 -11.21
N VAL A 45 19.99 -3.82 -9.89
CA VAL A 45 21.25 -3.93 -9.15
C VAL A 45 21.17 -5.16 -8.26
N SER A 46 21.88 -6.22 -8.60
CA SER A 46 21.77 -7.52 -7.93
C SER A 46 22.92 -7.76 -6.96
N ALA A 47 22.63 -7.79 -5.66
CA ALA A 47 23.64 -8.08 -4.63
C ALA A 47 24.32 -9.45 -4.80
N HIS A 48 23.63 -10.45 -5.36
CA HIS A 48 24.17 -11.80 -5.53
C HIS A 48 24.85 -12.03 -6.87
N ARG A 49 24.48 -11.26 -7.90
CA ARG A 49 24.92 -11.50 -9.29
C ARG A 49 25.86 -10.42 -9.83
N MET A 50 25.79 -9.22 -9.26
CA MET A 50 26.54 -8.02 -9.64
C MET A 50 27.06 -7.31 -8.37
N PRO A 51 27.81 -8.00 -7.48
CA PRO A 51 28.16 -7.45 -6.18
C PRO A 51 29.08 -6.23 -6.28
N GLU A 52 30.01 -6.20 -7.23
CA GLU A 52 30.91 -5.06 -7.44
C GLU A 52 30.16 -3.83 -7.94
N ASP A 53 29.26 -3.99 -8.92
CA ASP A 53 28.41 -2.92 -9.43
C ASP A 53 27.47 -2.37 -8.34
N MET A 54 26.92 -3.25 -7.50
CA MET A 54 26.09 -2.86 -6.36
C MET A 54 26.88 -2.04 -5.33
N ILE A 55 28.11 -2.44 -5.03
CA ILE A 55 29.02 -1.69 -4.15
C ILE A 55 29.34 -0.33 -4.77
N GLU A 56 29.64 -0.30 -6.07
CA GLU A 56 29.93 0.94 -6.80
C GLU A 56 28.73 1.89 -6.79
N TYR A 57 27.53 1.38 -7.09
CA TYR A 57 26.28 2.13 -7.05
C TYR A 57 26.09 2.82 -5.69
N GLY A 58 26.18 2.05 -4.59
CA GLY A 58 25.99 2.58 -3.25
C GLY A 58 27.03 3.63 -2.85
N LYS A 59 28.31 3.39 -3.17
CA LYS A 59 29.41 4.34 -2.89
C LYS A 59 29.28 5.65 -3.66
N LYS A 60 28.85 5.59 -4.92
CA LYS A 60 28.75 6.77 -5.81
C LYS A 60 27.43 7.52 -5.68
N ALA A 61 26.36 6.89 -5.18
CA ALA A 61 25.01 7.48 -5.11
C ALA A 61 25.00 8.91 -4.57
N HIS A 62 25.63 9.16 -3.41
CA HIS A 62 25.67 10.50 -2.80
C HIS A 62 26.32 11.54 -3.72
N SER A 63 27.49 11.22 -4.30
CA SER A 63 28.19 12.13 -5.23
C SER A 63 27.41 12.42 -6.52
N ARG A 64 26.46 11.56 -6.89
CA ARG A 64 25.56 11.76 -8.04
C ARG A 64 24.34 12.60 -7.69
N GLY A 65 24.18 13.04 -6.45
CA GLY A 65 23.04 13.85 -5.99
C GLY A 65 21.88 13.05 -5.41
N ILE A 66 21.98 11.71 -5.36
CA ILE A 66 20.97 10.86 -4.71
C ILE A 66 20.95 11.18 -3.21
N ARG A 67 19.74 11.33 -2.67
CA ARG A 67 19.47 11.64 -1.26
C ARG A 67 18.82 10.47 -0.52
N VAL A 68 18.11 9.58 -1.23
CA VAL A 68 17.45 8.39 -0.66
C VAL A 68 17.57 7.25 -1.65
N ILE A 69 17.82 6.03 -1.16
CA ILE A 69 17.77 4.80 -1.97
C ILE A 69 16.57 3.97 -1.52
N ILE A 70 15.77 3.50 -2.48
CA ILE A 70 14.70 2.52 -2.28
C ILE A 70 15.17 1.22 -2.95
N ALA A 71 15.31 0.16 -2.15
CA ALA A 71 15.84 -1.13 -2.61
C ALA A 71 14.81 -2.24 -2.42
N GLY A 72 14.45 -2.92 -3.52
CA GLY A 72 13.54 -4.06 -3.54
C GLY A 72 14.28 -5.39 -3.69
N ALA A 73 13.93 -6.39 -2.88
CA ALA A 73 14.45 -7.75 -3.04
C ALA A 73 13.54 -8.79 -2.39
N GLY A 74 13.53 -10.01 -2.96
CA GLY A 74 12.77 -11.16 -2.47
C GLY A 74 13.62 -12.32 -1.97
N GLY A 75 13.06 -13.17 -1.09
CA GLY A 75 13.72 -14.38 -0.57
C GLY A 75 14.83 -14.04 0.42
N ALA A 76 16.07 -14.49 0.15
CA ALA A 76 17.26 -14.04 0.85
C ALA A 76 17.64 -12.61 0.42
N ALA A 77 16.83 -11.64 0.83
CA ALA A 77 16.76 -10.30 0.28
C ALA A 77 17.89 -9.37 0.77
N HIS A 78 19.12 -9.58 0.29
CA HIS A 78 20.32 -8.88 0.80
C HIS A 78 20.55 -7.48 0.22
N LEU A 79 19.91 -7.11 -0.90
CA LEU A 79 20.19 -5.85 -1.59
C LEU A 79 20.07 -4.61 -0.68
N PRO A 80 19.00 -4.41 0.11
CA PRO A 80 18.87 -3.22 0.95
C PRO A 80 19.96 -3.12 2.02
N GLY A 81 20.24 -4.22 2.71
CA GLY A 81 21.27 -4.27 3.75
C GLY A 81 22.68 -4.06 3.21
N MET A 82 22.99 -4.64 2.05
CA MET A 82 24.29 -4.45 1.41
C MET A 82 24.50 -3.02 0.93
N LEU A 83 23.48 -2.39 0.33
CA LEU A 83 23.56 -0.96 -0.04
C LEU A 83 23.76 -0.07 1.18
N ALA A 84 23.01 -0.32 2.26
CA ALA A 84 23.17 0.42 3.52
C ALA A 84 24.58 0.28 4.11
N SER A 85 25.27 -0.84 3.88
CA SER A 85 26.63 -1.06 4.37
C SER A 85 27.71 -0.25 3.65
N VAL A 86 27.42 0.28 2.46
CA VAL A 86 28.40 0.97 1.60
C VAL A 86 28.07 2.44 1.33
N THR A 87 27.00 2.95 1.93
CA THR A 87 26.55 4.34 1.76
C THR A 87 26.09 4.95 3.08
N ALA A 88 26.27 6.26 3.23
CA ALA A 88 25.73 7.01 4.37
C ALA A 88 24.29 7.52 4.11
N LEU A 89 23.77 7.33 2.90
CA LEU A 89 22.40 7.70 2.54
C LEU A 89 21.40 6.79 3.26
N PRO A 90 20.20 7.30 3.58
CA PRO A 90 19.12 6.45 4.04
C PRO A 90 18.72 5.45 2.96
N VAL A 91 18.64 4.17 3.34
CA VAL A 91 18.17 3.07 2.49
C VAL A 91 16.82 2.58 3.03
N ILE A 92 15.82 2.58 2.14
CA ILE A 92 14.49 2.04 2.39
C ILE A 92 14.42 0.64 1.76
N GLY A 93 14.12 -0.37 2.56
CA GLY A 93 14.00 -1.75 2.09
C GLY A 93 12.55 -2.13 1.83
N VAL A 94 12.27 -2.63 0.62
CA VAL A 94 10.96 -3.19 0.23
C VAL A 94 11.09 -4.72 0.14
N PRO A 95 10.50 -5.47 1.10
CA PRO A 95 10.44 -6.92 0.99
C PRO A 95 9.52 -7.34 -0.15
N VAL A 96 10.07 -7.93 -1.21
CA VAL A 96 9.28 -8.42 -2.34
C VAL A 96 8.82 -9.86 -2.06
N ARG A 97 7.52 -10.10 -2.21
CA ARG A 97 6.92 -11.43 -2.04
C ARG A 97 7.32 -12.35 -3.19
N LEU A 98 7.93 -13.49 -2.85
CA LEU A 98 8.14 -14.58 -3.81
C LEU A 98 7.02 -15.63 -3.70
N LYS A 99 7.13 -16.70 -4.49
CA LYS A 99 6.12 -17.78 -4.55
C LYS A 99 5.85 -18.44 -3.20
N ASN A 100 6.90 -18.66 -2.40
CA ASN A 100 6.83 -19.35 -1.12
C ASN A 100 6.98 -18.35 0.03
N LEU A 101 6.56 -18.74 1.25
CA LEU A 101 6.74 -18.00 2.51
C LEU A 101 6.11 -16.61 2.56
N GLU A 102 5.34 -16.24 1.54
CA GLU A 102 4.55 -15.01 1.47
C GLU A 102 5.34 -13.71 1.68
N GLY A 103 6.66 -13.75 1.48
CA GLY A 103 7.56 -12.61 1.70
C GLY A 103 8.05 -12.46 3.14
N MET A 104 7.76 -13.42 4.04
CA MET A 104 8.29 -13.43 5.41
C MET A 104 9.82 -13.59 5.43
N ASP A 105 10.33 -14.43 4.53
CA ASP A 105 11.77 -14.58 4.27
C ASP A 105 12.40 -13.26 3.81
N SER A 106 11.78 -12.57 2.85
CA SER A 106 12.21 -11.24 2.40
C SER A 106 12.19 -10.23 3.56
N LEU A 107 11.11 -10.22 4.35
CA LEU A 107 10.93 -9.28 5.44
C LEU A 107 12.01 -9.43 6.50
N LEU A 108 12.21 -10.66 6.99
CA LEU A 108 13.20 -10.94 8.03
C LEU A 108 14.63 -10.73 7.53
N SER A 109 14.90 -10.99 6.24
CA SER A 109 16.22 -10.74 5.62
C SER A 109 16.57 -9.25 5.55
N ILE A 110 15.57 -8.36 5.49
CA ILE A 110 15.76 -6.91 5.36
C ILE A 110 15.70 -6.21 6.73
N VAL A 111 14.71 -6.54 7.57
CA VAL A 111 14.43 -5.76 8.80
C VAL A 111 15.39 -6.07 9.95
N GLN A 112 15.95 -7.28 10.01
CA GLN A 112 16.77 -7.75 11.13
C GLN A 112 18.25 -7.35 11.00
N MET A 113 18.53 -6.13 10.51
CA MET A 113 19.89 -5.63 10.42
C MET A 113 20.53 -5.53 11.82
N PRO A 114 21.81 -5.92 11.98
CA PRO A 114 22.53 -5.73 13.23
C PRO A 114 22.76 -4.24 13.52
N ALA A 115 23.10 -3.93 14.78
CA ALA A 115 23.40 -2.57 15.19
C ALA A 115 24.56 -1.97 14.36
N GLY A 116 24.36 -0.74 13.88
CA GLY A 116 25.36 0.04 13.13
C GLY A 116 25.04 0.28 11.66
N VAL A 117 24.23 -0.59 11.02
CA VAL A 117 23.88 -0.46 9.58
C VAL A 117 22.36 -0.56 9.41
N PRO A 118 21.60 0.51 9.63
CA PRO A 118 20.14 0.46 9.62
C PRO A 118 19.55 0.42 8.20
N VAL A 119 18.41 -0.26 8.06
CA VAL A 119 17.54 -0.19 6.88
C VAL A 119 16.12 0.19 7.32
N ALA A 120 15.53 1.20 6.70
CA ALA A 120 14.14 1.57 6.95
C ALA A 120 13.22 0.62 6.17
N THR A 121 12.73 -0.43 6.83
CA THR A 121 11.96 -1.49 6.17
C THR A 121 10.46 -1.15 6.14
N VAL A 122 9.84 -1.23 4.97
CA VAL A 122 8.37 -1.09 4.82
C VAL A 122 7.67 -2.45 4.78
N SER A 123 6.34 -2.46 4.64
CA SER A 123 5.56 -3.69 4.51
C SER A 123 5.99 -4.52 3.28
N ILE A 124 5.70 -5.83 3.31
CA ILE A 124 5.85 -6.70 2.14
C ILE A 124 5.08 -6.11 0.95
N ASN A 125 5.72 -6.04 -0.22
CA ASN A 125 5.26 -5.36 -1.43
C ASN A 125 4.88 -3.89 -1.24
N GLY A 126 5.37 -3.24 -0.18
CA GLY A 126 5.03 -1.88 0.22
C GLY A 126 5.74 -0.77 -0.56
N ALA A 127 6.05 -0.95 -1.85
CA ALA A 127 6.83 0.01 -2.63
C ALA A 127 6.21 1.42 -2.66
N ARG A 128 4.88 1.52 -2.76
CA ARG A 128 4.17 2.80 -2.64
C ARG A 128 4.50 3.54 -1.33
N ASN A 129 4.55 2.81 -0.21
CA ASN A 129 4.93 3.37 1.08
C ASN A 129 6.43 3.70 1.15
N ALA A 130 7.28 3.00 0.41
CA ALA A 130 8.69 3.37 0.30
C ALA A 130 8.87 4.71 -0.42
N GLY A 131 8.12 4.95 -1.51
CA GLY A 131 8.07 6.27 -2.16
C GLY A 131 7.61 7.37 -1.19
N LEU A 132 6.50 7.16 -0.47
CA LEU A 132 6.02 8.11 0.53
C LEU A 132 7.00 8.33 1.69
N LEU A 133 7.72 7.29 2.12
CA LEU A 133 8.73 7.41 3.16
C LEU A 133 9.95 8.19 2.64
N ALA A 134 10.36 8.00 1.39
CA ALA A 134 11.40 8.81 0.77
C ALA A 134 11.01 10.29 0.74
N LEU A 135 9.76 10.62 0.39
CA LEU A 135 9.24 11.98 0.47
C LEU A 135 9.31 12.54 1.88
N ARG A 136 8.93 11.76 2.90
CA ARG A 136 9.01 12.20 4.31
C ARG A 136 10.44 12.47 4.75
N ILE A 137 11.40 11.65 4.32
CA ILE A 137 12.83 11.87 4.57
C ILE A 137 13.28 13.16 3.89
N LEU A 138 12.98 13.34 2.61
CA LEU A 138 13.32 14.54 1.83
C LEU A 138 12.72 15.81 2.43
N GLY A 139 11.44 15.76 2.81
CA GLY A 139 10.70 16.87 3.43
C GLY A 139 11.02 17.13 4.90
N SER A 140 11.94 16.36 5.51
CA SER A 140 12.41 16.60 6.89
C SER A 140 13.54 17.63 6.97
N GLY A 141 14.13 18.01 5.82
CA GLY A 141 15.13 19.05 5.74
C GLY A 141 14.57 20.46 5.96
N THR A 142 15.46 21.46 5.99
CA THR A 142 15.10 22.87 6.23
C THR A 142 15.29 23.77 5.02
N ASP A 143 15.77 23.22 3.90
CA ASP A 143 15.95 23.94 2.64
C ASP A 143 14.60 24.15 1.91
N ALA A 144 14.60 24.99 0.86
CA ALA A 144 13.38 25.31 0.11
C ALA A 144 12.75 24.08 -0.57
N PHE A 145 13.58 23.13 -1.00
CA PHE A 145 13.11 21.88 -1.60
C PHE A 145 12.34 21.04 -0.56
N ALA A 146 12.92 20.84 0.61
CA ALA A 146 12.30 20.09 1.70
C ALA A 146 11.01 20.75 2.18
N GLN A 147 10.97 22.08 2.26
CA GLN A 147 9.76 22.82 2.62
C GLN A 147 8.63 22.63 1.60
N GLN A 148 8.95 22.57 0.30
CA GLN A 148 7.97 22.27 -0.74
C GLN A 148 7.43 20.84 -0.59
N VAL A 149 8.32 19.83 -0.49
CA VAL A 149 7.92 18.43 -0.27
C VAL A 149 7.06 18.28 0.99
N HIS A 150 7.41 19.00 2.06
CA HIS A 150 6.63 19.03 3.29
C HIS A 150 5.21 19.59 3.06
N ALA A 151 5.08 20.69 2.32
CA ALA A 151 3.79 21.28 2.00
C ALA A 151 2.93 20.32 1.16
N ASP A 152 3.51 19.69 0.15
CA ASP A 152 2.84 18.72 -0.72
C ASP A 152 2.34 17.50 0.09
N LEU A 153 3.16 16.97 1.01
CA LEU A 153 2.76 15.88 1.92
C LEU A 153 1.62 16.28 2.87
N ARG A 154 1.55 17.54 3.30
CA ARG A 154 0.43 18.03 4.11
C ARG A 154 -0.84 18.09 3.30
N GLN A 155 -0.78 18.57 2.05
CA GLN A 155 -1.93 18.59 1.16
C GLN A 155 -2.44 17.16 0.90
N PHE A 156 -1.53 16.25 0.53
CA PHE A 156 -1.84 14.84 0.34
C PHE A 156 -2.53 14.21 1.58
N SER A 157 -2.08 14.55 2.78
CA SER A 157 -2.69 14.07 4.02
C SER A 157 -4.11 14.62 4.25
N GLN A 158 -4.37 15.87 3.85
CA GLN A 158 -5.70 16.47 3.91
C GLN A 158 -6.64 15.80 2.90
N ASP A 159 -6.17 15.54 1.69
CA ASP A 159 -6.94 14.89 0.63
C ASP A 159 -7.30 13.44 1.00
N LEU A 160 -6.35 12.69 1.57
CA LEU A 160 -6.60 11.35 2.11
C LEU A 160 -7.68 11.36 3.19
N ARG A 161 -7.63 12.34 4.10
CA ARG A 161 -8.64 12.49 5.15
C ARG A 161 -10.02 12.75 4.54
N GLN A 162 -10.10 13.66 3.57
CA GLN A 162 -11.37 13.98 2.91
C GLN A 162 -11.93 12.74 2.19
N SER A 163 -11.10 12.04 1.42
CA SER A 163 -11.50 10.80 0.74
C SER A 163 -12.03 9.74 1.71
N ALA A 164 -11.39 9.59 2.89
CA ALA A 164 -11.85 8.67 3.91
C ALA A 164 -13.21 9.08 4.51
N MET A 165 -13.42 10.38 4.74
CA MET A 165 -14.70 10.92 5.20
C MET A 165 -15.82 10.67 4.19
N ASP A 166 -15.56 10.92 2.91
CA ASP A 166 -16.53 10.73 1.82
C ASP A 166 -16.92 9.27 1.67
N LYS A 167 -15.93 8.35 1.66
CA LYS A 167 -16.16 6.90 1.64
C LYS A 167 -16.96 6.46 2.88
N GLY A 168 -16.66 7.01 4.04
CA GLY A 168 -17.39 6.75 5.27
C GLY A 168 -18.85 7.21 5.21
N ALA A 169 -19.12 8.39 4.63
CA ALA A 169 -20.47 8.89 4.41
C ALA A 169 -21.26 8.01 3.44
N ALA A 170 -20.64 7.65 2.30
CA ALA A 170 -21.25 6.76 1.31
C ALA A 170 -21.60 5.38 1.90
N LEU A 171 -20.72 4.81 2.72
CA LEU A 171 -20.99 3.54 3.41
C LEU A 171 -22.21 3.66 4.35
N ARG A 172 -22.30 4.73 5.15
CA ARG A 172 -23.43 4.94 6.05
C ARG A 172 -24.75 5.07 5.30
N ALA A 173 -24.77 5.78 4.17
CA ALA A 173 -25.96 5.88 3.32
C ALA A 173 -26.41 4.51 2.80
N ARG A 174 -25.48 3.73 2.22
CA ARG A 174 -25.77 2.37 1.74
C ARG A 174 -26.29 1.44 2.83
N VAL A 175 -25.74 1.54 4.05
CA VAL A 175 -26.21 0.74 5.19
C VAL A 175 -27.62 1.17 5.63
N ALA A 176 -27.92 2.47 5.64
CA ALA A 176 -29.26 2.96 5.98
C ALA A 176 -30.30 2.50 4.95
N GLU A 177 -29.99 2.60 3.65
CA GLU A 177 -30.85 2.11 2.57
C GLU A 177 -31.11 0.60 2.68
N ALA A 178 -30.06 -0.19 2.92
CA ALA A 178 -30.21 -1.64 3.11
C ALA A 178 -31.10 -1.99 4.31
N LYS A 179 -30.96 -1.27 5.43
CA LYS A 179 -31.81 -1.45 6.62
C LYS A 179 -33.27 -1.06 6.35
N ALA A 180 -33.50 0.06 5.67
CA ALA A 180 -34.84 0.51 5.32
C ALA A 180 -35.54 -0.48 4.38
N LYS A 181 -34.81 -1.01 3.39
CA LYS A 181 -35.32 -2.05 2.49
C LYS A 181 -35.70 -3.32 3.25
N ALA A 182 -34.82 -3.81 4.13
CA ALA A 182 -35.10 -5.00 4.93
C ALA A 182 -36.32 -4.82 5.87
N ALA A 183 -36.48 -3.62 6.45
CA ALA A 183 -37.66 -3.29 7.26
C ALA A 183 -38.96 -3.29 6.42
N ALA A 184 -38.93 -2.69 5.23
CA ALA A 184 -40.08 -2.66 4.33
C ALA A 184 -40.46 -4.07 3.82
N GLU A 185 -39.49 -4.94 3.56
CA GLU A 185 -39.72 -6.34 3.20
C GLU A 185 -40.38 -7.12 4.36
N HIS A 186 -39.91 -6.91 5.60
CA HIS A 186 -40.50 -7.53 6.79
C HIS A 186 -41.94 -7.06 7.05
N GLU A 187 -42.22 -5.77 6.91
CA GLU A 187 -43.58 -5.21 7.03
C GLU A 187 -44.53 -5.75 5.93
N ALA A 188 -44.02 -5.95 4.71
CA ALA A 188 -44.77 -6.56 3.62
C ALA A 188 -45.09 -8.06 3.87
N GLU A 189 -44.17 -8.82 4.47
CA GLU A 189 -44.39 -10.22 4.85
C GLU A 189 -45.38 -10.36 6.03
N GLU A 190 -45.31 -9.48 7.04
CA GLU A 190 -46.28 -9.50 8.15
C GLU A 190 -47.70 -9.13 7.69
N SER A 191 -47.84 -8.15 6.80
CA SER A 191 -49.14 -7.73 6.27
C SER A 191 -49.83 -8.81 5.43
N THR A 192 -49.06 -9.60 4.67
CA THR A 192 -49.57 -10.70 3.83
C THR A 192 -49.90 -11.97 4.62
N SER A 193 -49.25 -12.20 5.76
CA SER A 193 -49.56 -13.30 6.69
C SER A 193 -50.90 -13.10 7.43
N SER A 194 -51.25 -11.85 7.75
CA SER A 194 -52.50 -11.53 8.49
C SER A 194 -53.79 -11.73 7.69
N THR A 195 -53.70 -11.87 6.36
CA THR A 195 -54.85 -12.00 5.45
C THR A 195 -55.23 -13.44 5.13
N ARG A 196 -54.69 -14.43 5.86
CA ARG A 196 -55.04 -15.84 5.66
C ARG A 196 -56.53 -16.05 6.00
N PRO A 197 -57.38 -16.46 5.05
CA PRO A 197 -58.81 -16.64 5.30
C PRO A 197 -59.01 -17.67 6.42
N ALA A 198 -59.98 -17.40 7.29
CA ALA A 198 -60.34 -18.30 8.39
C ALA A 198 -60.55 -19.73 7.86
N PRO A 199 -60.06 -20.77 8.57
CA PRO A 199 -60.30 -22.14 8.15
C PRO A 199 -61.81 -22.35 8.02
N ALA A 200 -62.23 -22.95 6.91
CA ALA A 200 -63.63 -23.30 6.69
C ALA A 200 -64.13 -24.15 7.87
N PRO A 201 -65.37 -23.96 8.35
CA PRO A 201 -65.90 -24.73 9.47
C PRO A 201 -65.80 -26.21 9.14
N GLU A 202 -65.21 -27.00 10.04
CA GLU A 202 -65.15 -28.45 9.93
C GLU A 202 -66.57 -28.99 9.74
N ALA A 203 -66.79 -29.70 8.64
CA ALA A 203 -68.01 -30.44 8.42
C ALA A 203 -68.14 -31.49 9.54
N SER A 204 -69.21 -31.39 10.31
CA SER A 204 -69.60 -32.36 11.33
C SER A 204 -69.60 -33.77 10.74
N SER A 205 -68.74 -34.63 11.25
CA SER A 205 -68.74 -36.05 10.94
C SER A 205 -70.01 -36.69 11.49
N GLU A 206 -70.93 -37.08 10.62
CA GLU A 206 -72.01 -38.00 10.99
C GLU A 206 -71.41 -39.34 11.44
N PRO A 207 -71.95 -39.96 12.49
CA PRO A 207 -71.49 -41.28 12.92
C PRO A 207 -71.92 -42.33 11.89
N GLN A 208 -70.95 -42.95 11.22
CA GLN A 208 -71.17 -44.15 10.42
C GLN A 208 -71.70 -45.27 11.32
N ALA A 209 -72.93 -45.69 11.07
CA ALA A 209 -73.53 -46.85 11.71
C ALA A 209 -72.75 -48.12 11.33
N TYR A 210 -72.33 -48.86 12.34
CA TYR A 210 -71.82 -50.22 12.24
C TYR A 210 -72.95 -51.17 11.82
N VAL A 211 -72.72 -51.95 10.76
CA VAL A 211 -73.57 -53.08 10.37
C VAL A 211 -72.69 -54.34 10.31
N PRO A 212 -73.07 -55.44 10.98
CA PRO A 212 -72.25 -56.65 11.17
C PRO A 212 -72.00 -57.44 9.88
#